data_AF-X7XRR3-F1
#
_entry.id   AF-X7XRR3-F1
#
_cell.length_a   1.000
_cell.length_b   1.000
_cell.length_c   1.000
_cell.angle_alpha   90.00
_cell.angle_beta   90.00
_cell.angle_gamma   90.00
#
_symmetry.space_group_name_H-M   'P 1'
#
loop_
_entity.id
_entity.type
_entity.pdbx_description
1 polymer ?
#
loop_
_entity_poly.entity_id
_entity_poly.type
_entity_poly.pdbx_seq_one_letter_code
_entity_poly.pdbx_strand_id
1 'polypeptide(L)'
;MIAKLDSEGLLPAITFVFSRAGCDAAVQQCLRSPLRLTGEDERARIAEVIDHRCGDLADADLAVLGYYEWREGLQRGLAAHHAGMLPAFRHTVEELFAAGLIKAVFATETLALGINMPARTLVLERLVKFNGEQHLPLTPGEYTQLTGRAGRRGIDVEGHAVVIWHPSDNTSEPAEVAGLASTRTFPLRSSFVPSYNMTINLVHRMGPEQAHRLLEQSFAQYQADRSVVGLVRGIERAKRMLDEIAAELGARTRRS
;
A
#
# COMPACT_ATOMS: atom_id res chain seq x y z
N MET A 1 -13.35 14.94 -6.97
CA MET A 1 -13.17 13.95 -5.89
C MET A 1 -12.99 14.62 -4.53
N ILE A 2 -11.89 15.33 -4.26
CA ILE A 2 -11.63 15.91 -2.92
C ILE A 2 -12.75 16.84 -2.45
N ALA A 3 -13.25 17.73 -3.31
CA ALA A 3 -14.40 18.59 -2.98
C ALA A 3 -15.67 17.82 -2.57
N LYS A 4 -15.87 16.62 -3.13
CA LYS A 4 -17.00 15.74 -2.78
C LYS A 4 -16.81 15.13 -1.40
N LEU A 5 -15.60 14.63 -1.10
CA LEU A 5 -15.24 14.16 0.25
C LEU A 5 -15.39 15.26 1.30
N ASP A 6 -14.98 16.48 0.97
CA ASP A 6 -15.14 17.64 1.86
C ASP A 6 -16.63 17.93 2.13
N SER A 7 -17.45 18.00 1.07
CA SER A 7 -18.90 18.24 1.20
C SER A 7 -19.64 17.16 2.00
N GLU A 8 -19.09 15.94 2.05
CA GLU A 8 -19.65 14.81 2.80
C GLU A 8 -19.02 14.65 4.20
N GLY A 9 -18.11 15.55 4.59
CA GLY A 9 -17.44 15.47 5.88
C GLY A 9 -16.48 14.28 6.02
N LEU A 10 -15.96 13.77 4.90
CA LEU A 10 -15.10 12.59 4.84
C LEU A 10 -13.60 12.92 4.98
N LEU A 11 -13.24 14.18 5.22
CA LEU A 11 -11.87 14.60 5.49
C LEU A 11 -11.50 14.44 6.99
N PRO A 12 -10.21 14.23 7.34
CA PRO A 12 -9.06 14.18 6.45
C PRO A 12 -8.98 12.87 5.65
N ALA A 13 -8.47 12.96 4.42
CA ALA A 13 -8.35 11.83 3.51
C ALA A 13 -6.91 11.59 3.04
N ILE A 14 -6.52 10.33 2.90
CA ILE A 14 -5.29 9.94 2.20
C ILE A 14 -5.68 9.21 0.92
N THR A 15 -5.22 9.72 -0.23
CA THR A 15 -5.35 9.07 -1.53
C THR A 15 -4.05 8.35 -1.86
N PHE A 16 -4.11 7.03 -1.96
CA PHE A 16 -2.97 6.23 -2.38
C PHE A 16 -2.80 6.26 -3.90
N VAL A 17 -1.64 6.72 -4.32
CA VAL A 17 -1.20 6.83 -5.71
C VAL A 17 0.11 6.04 -5.83
N PHE A 18 0.16 5.03 -6.70
CA PHE A 18 1.30 4.10 -6.80
C PHE A 18 2.52 4.66 -7.55
N SER A 19 2.64 5.99 -7.68
CA SER A 19 3.83 6.63 -8.26
C SER A 19 4.13 7.97 -7.60
N ARG A 20 5.42 8.30 -7.45
CA ARG A 20 5.87 9.57 -6.86
C ARG A 20 5.39 10.76 -7.69
N ALA A 21 5.66 10.71 -9.00
CA ALA A 21 5.22 11.73 -9.95
C ALA A 21 3.69 11.88 -9.98
N GLY A 22 2.94 10.79 -9.77
CA GLY A 22 1.49 10.83 -9.67
C GLY A 22 1.01 11.59 -8.43
N CYS A 23 1.66 11.42 -7.27
CA CYS A 23 1.34 12.21 -6.07
C CYS A 23 1.52 13.70 -6.32
N ASP A 24 2.66 14.09 -6.90
CA ASP A 24 2.96 15.50 -7.22
C ASP A 24 1.95 16.04 -8.24
N ALA A 25 1.67 15.29 -9.31
CA ALA A 25 0.70 15.67 -10.33
C ALA A 25 -0.71 15.86 -9.77
N ALA A 26 -1.13 15.03 -8.81
CA ALA A 26 -2.43 15.15 -8.15
C ALA A 26 -2.54 16.44 -7.33
N VAL A 27 -1.49 16.83 -6.61
CA VAL A 27 -1.43 18.14 -5.92
C VAL A 27 -1.51 19.28 -6.94
N GLN A 28 -0.72 19.22 -8.01
CA GLN A 28 -0.72 20.24 -9.05
C GLN A 28 -2.09 20.39 -9.73
N GLN A 29 -2.79 19.29 -9.97
CA GLN A 29 -4.15 19.32 -10.48
C GLN A 29 -5.11 20.05 -9.51
N CYS A 30 -4.96 19.82 -8.20
CA CYS A 30 -5.75 20.51 -7.20
C CYS A 30 -5.41 22.01 -7.11
N LEU A 31 -4.14 22.39 -7.24
CA LEU A 31 -3.71 23.79 -7.24
C LEU A 31 -4.30 24.61 -8.39
N ARG A 32 -4.51 23.98 -9.56
CA ARG A 32 -5.18 24.59 -10.72
C ARG A 32 -6.69 24.83 -10.51
N SER A 33 -7.26 24.26 -9.45
CA SER A 33 -8.66 24.44 -9.08
C SER A 33 -8.81 25.50 -7.96
N PRO A 34 -10.02 26.05 -7.74
CA PRO A 34 -10.27 26.96 -6.62
C PRO A 34 -10.36 26.25 -5.26
N LEU A 35 -10.07 24.94 -5.19
CA LEU A 35 -10.14 24.16 -3.96
C LEU A 35 -9.21 24.73 -2.89
N ARG A 36 -9.77 25.02 -1.72
CA ARG A 36 -9.05 25.46 -0.53
C ARG A 36 -9.74 24.88 0.70
N LEU A 37 -8.99 24.13 1.50
CA LEU A 37 -9.49 23.36 2.64
C LEU A 37 -9.08 23.98 3.99
N THR A 38 -8.56 25.21 3.96
CA THR A 38 -7.93 25.89 5.09
C THR A 38 -8.46 27.31 5.28
N GLY A 39 -8.72 27.67 6.54
CA GLY A 39 -9.03 29.02 6.99
C GLY A 39 -7.81 29.93 7.07
N GLU A 40 -8.01 31.19 7.46
CA GLU A 40 -6.92 32.17 7.61
C GLU A 40 -5.98 31.84 8.77
N ASP A 41 -6.53 31.49 9.93
CA ASP A 41 -5.75 31.09 11.10
C ASP A 41 -4.94 29.81 10.86
N GLU A 42 -5.53 28.84 10.15
CA GLU A 42 -4.84 27.62 9.77
C GLU A 42 -3.66 27.92 8.83
N ARG A 43 -3.82 28.84 7.88
CA ARG A 43 -2.73 29.27 6.98
C ARG A 43 -1.59 29.94 7.73
N ALA A 44 -1.90 30.79 8.71
CA ALA A 44 -0.87 31.44 9.52
C ALA A 44 -0.03 30.40 10.29
N ARG A 45 -0.70 29.43 10.93
CA ARG A 45 -0.04 28.31 11.63
C ARG A 45 0.78 27.43 10.69
N ILE A 46 0.26 27.14 9.50
CA ILE A 46 0.99 26.37 8.48
C ILE A 46 2.25 27.12 8.07
N ALA A 47 2.17 28.44 7.86
CA ALA A 47 3.33 29.24 7.48
C ALA A 47 4.40 29.22 8.59
N GLU A 48 4.01 29.37 9.85
CA GLU A 48 4.93 29.32 11.00
C GLU A 48 5.68 27.97 11.07
N VAL A 49 4.99 26.85 10.90
CA VAL A 49 5.63 25.53 10.88
C VAL A 49 6.56 25.37 9.68
N ILE A 50 6.17 25.88 8.51
CA ILE A 50 7.04 25.86 7.32
C ILE A 50 8.31 26.66 7.59
N ASP A 51 8.19 27.88 8.09
CA ASP A 51 9.32 28.76 8.37
C ASP A 51 10.25 28.16 9.44
N HIS A 52 9.69 27.54 10.48
CA HIS A 52 10.49 26.85 11.50
C HIS A 52 11.23 25.61 10.96
N ARG A 53 10.61 24.83 10.08
CA ARG A 53 11.18 23.56 9.58
C ARG A 53 12.07 23.72 8.37
N CYS A 54 11.88 24.79 7.59
CA CYS A 54 12.54 25.00 6.31
C CYS A 54 13.28 26.35 6.21
N GLY A 55 13.31 27.15 7.28
CA GLY A 55 13.96 28.47 7.28
C GLY A 55 15.47 28.45 7.08
N ASP A 56 16.13 27.30 7.32
CA ASP A 56 17.57 27.13 7.08
C ASP A 56 17.91 26.79 5.62
N LEU A 57 16.92 26.63 4.74
CA LEU A 57 17.16 26.38 3.32
C LEU A 57 17.64 27.66 2.64
N ALA A 58 18.70 27.54 1.84
CA ALA A 58 19.21 28.67 1.07
C ALA A 58 18.19 29.08 -0.01
N ASP A 59 17.96 30.39 -0.15
CA ASP A 59 17.02 30.95 -1.14
C ASP A 59 17.29 30.46 -2.57
N ALA A 60 18.57 30.25 -2.91
CA ALA A 60 19.00 29.76 -4.22
C ALA A 60 18.47 28.35 -4.53
N ASP A 61 18.24 27.52 -3.51
CA ASP A 61 17.80 26.13 -3.68
C ASP A 61 16.27 26.02 -3.74
N LEU A 62 15.52 27.00 -3.20
CA LEU A 62 14.06 26.91 -3.05
C LEU A 62 13.33 26.62 -4.37
N ALA A 63 13.75 27.26 -5.45
CA ALA A 63 13.15 27.06 -6.78
C ALA A 63 13.41 25.64 -7.31
N VAL A 64 14.63 25.13 -7.18
CA VAL A 64 15.00 23.77 -7.63
C VAL A 64 14.29 22.70 -6.81
N LEU A 65 14.01 22.99 -5.55
CA LEU A 65 13.32 22.09 -4.63
C LEU A 65 11.79 22.08 -4.80
N GLY A 66 11.22 22.94 -5.65
CA GLY A 66 9.76 23.07 -5.78
C GLY A 66 9.08 23.58 -4.50
N TYR A 67 9.80 24.39 -3.72
CA TYR A 67 9.36 24.86 -2.40
C TYR A 67 8.06 25.66 -2.48
N TYR A 68 7.90 26.52 -3.49
CA TYR A 68 6.77 27.44 -3.58
C TYR A 68 5.46 26.70 -3.85
N GLU A 69 5.46 25.76 -4.78
CA GLU A 69 4.29 24.93 -5.08
C GLU A 69 3.94 24.01 -3.91
N TRP A 70 4.96 23.45 -3.25
CA TRP A 70 4.77 22.65 -2.04
C TRP A 70 4.14 23.49 -0.92
N ARG A 71 4.69 24.68 -0.62
CA ARG A 71 4.17 25.63 0.36
C ARG A 71 2.74 26.06 0.04
N GLU A 72 2.45 26.35 -1.23
CA GLU A 72 1.11 26.71 -1.68
C GLU A 72 0.11 25.55 -1.46
N GLY A 73 0.52 24.32 -1.78
CA GLY A 73 -0.26 23.11 -1.49
C GLY A 73 -0.62 23.02 -0.01
N LEU A 74 0.38 23.13 0.87
CA LEU A 74 0.17 23.08 2.32
C LEU A 74 -0.77 24.18 2.80
N GLN A 75 -0.57 25.41 2.33
CA GLN A 75 -1.44 26.53 2.68
C GLN A 75 -2.89 26.34 2.22
N ARG A 76 -3.17 25.46 1.23
CA ARG A 76 -4.53 25.07 0.84
C ARG A 76 -5.04 23.80 1.51
N GLY A 77 -4.25 23.17 2.39
CA GLY A 77 -4.59 21.93 3.10
C GLY A 77 -4.34 20.66 2.29
N LEU A 78 -3.47 20.73 1.28
CA LEU A 78 -3.15 19.66 0.34
C LEU A 78 -1.67 19.29 0.43
N ALA A 79 -1.33 18.02 0.33
CA ALA A 79 0.08 17.61 0.29
C ALA A 79 0.32 16.36 -0.55
N ALA A 80 1.52 16.25 -1.12
CA ALA A 80 2.07 14.98 -1.56
C ALA A 80 2.86 14.35 -0.40
N HIS A 81 2.96 13.02 -0.37
CA HIS A 81 3.82 12.29 0.56
C HIS A 81 4.46 11.08 -0.12
N HIS A 82 5.78 11.11 -0.32
CA HIS A 82 6.53 9.98 -0.85
C HIS A 82 8.01 10.03 -0.50
N ALA A 83 8.69 8.89 -0.68
CA ALA A 83 10.13 8.75 -0.40
C ALA A 83 11.05 9.66 -1.24
N GLY A 84 10.57 10.16 -2.39
CA GLY A 84 11.31 11.13 -3.21
C GLY A 84 11.34 12.56 -2.66
N MET A 85 10.53 12.90 -1.65
CA MET A 85 10.54 14.23 -1.06
C MET A 85 11.74 14.43 -0.15
N LEU A 86 12.21 15.67 -0.05
CA LEU A 86 13.16 16.07 0.99
C LEU A 86 12.64 15.66 2.37
N PRO A 87 13.50 15.12 3.26
CA PRO A 87 13.09 14.74 4.62
C PRO A 87 12.43 15.89 5.39
N ALA A 88 12.92 17.13 5.24
CA ALA A 88 12.33 18.30 5.86
C ALA A 88 10.86 18.48 5.43
N PHE A 89 10.59 18.48 4.13
CA PHE A 89 9.23 18.63 3.59
C PHE A 89 8.31 17.50 4.03
N ARG A 90 8.81 16.26 3.98
CA ARG A 90 8.04 15.08 4.39
C ARG A 90 7.65 15.14 5.87
N HIS A 91 8.58 15.46 6.75
CA HIS A 91 8.29 15.58 8.18
C HIS A 91 7.36 16.77 8.48
N THR A 92 7.47 17.87 7.74
CA THR A 92 6.53 19.00 7.87
C THR A 92 5.10 18.59 7.47
N VAL A 93 4.93 17.80 6.39
CA VAL A 93 3.62 17.25 6.01
C VAL A 93 3.05 16.36 7.13
N GLU A 94 3.87 15.48 7.71
CA GLU A 94 3.47 14.58 8.79
C GLU A 94 3.02 15.36 10.05
N GLU A 95 3.79 16.39 10.43
CA GLU A 95 3.48 17.26 11.56
C GLU A 95 2.16 18.04 11.34
N LEU A 96 2.01 18.66 10.17
CA LEU A 96 0.81 19.43 9.84
C LEU A 96 -0.43 18.54 9.69
N PHE A 97 -0.28 17.31 9.20
CA PHE A 97 -1.38 16.35 9.13
C PHE A 97 -1.81 15.87 10.52
N ALA A 98 -0.85 15.56 11.40
CA ALA A 98 -1.13 15.20 12.79
C ALA A 98 -1.80 16.35 13.56
N ALA A 99 -1.44 17.60 13.25
CA ALA A 99 -2.09 18.80 13.78
C ALA A 99 -3.48 19.08 13.17
N GLY A 100 -3.92 18.27 12.20
CA GLY A 100 -5.19 18.42 11.51
C GLY A 100 -5.25 19.60 10.54
N LEU A 101 -4.11 20.19 10.16
CA LEU A 101 -4.02 21.34 9.25
C LEU A 101 -4.02 20.91 7.78
N ILE A 102 -3.45 19.74 7.46
CA ILE A 102 -3.57 19.13 6.13
C ILE A 102 -4.78 18.20 6.10
N LYS A 103 -5.67 18.42 5.13
CA LYS A 103 -6.95 17.71 5.04
C LYS A 103 -6.93 16.64 3.95
N ALA A 104 -6.11 16.79 2.91
CA ALA A 104 -5.94 15.76 1.88
C ALA A 104 -4.47 15.54 1.53
N VAL A 105 -4.07 14.27 1.53
CA VAL A 105 -2.70 13.83 1.21
C VAL A 105 -2.73 12.84 0.06
N PHE A 106 -1.87 13.02 -0.93
CA PHE A 106 -1.62 12.05 -2.01
C PHE A 106 -0.32 11.31 -1.70
N ALA A 107 -0.42 10.02 -1.42
CA ALA A 107 0.69 9.26 -0.86
C ALA A 107 1.01 7.97 -1.63
N THR A 108 2.29 7.59 -1.66
CA THR A 108 2.68 6.25 -2.10
C THR A 108 2.45 5.20 -1.01
N GLU A 109 2.39 3.91 -1.40
CA GLU A 109 2.17 2.77 -0.49
C GLU A 109 3.10 2.76 0.73
N THR A 110 4.33 3.28 0.60
CA THR A 110 5.30 3.35 1.69
C THR A 110 4.79 4.08 2.94
N LEU A 111 3.82 5.00 2.80
CA LEU A 111 3.19 5.65 3.95
C LEU A 111 2.49 4.64 4.87
N ALA A 112 1.90 3.58 4.30
CA ALA A 112 1.15 2.57 5.03
C ALA A 112 2.03 1.65 5.90
N LEU A 113 3.36 1.69 5.74
CA LEU A 113 4.28 0.73 6.36
C LEU A 113 5.00 1.25 7.62
N GLY A 114 4.82 2.50 8.06
CA GLY A 114 5.62 2.96 9.21
C GLY A 114 5.29 4.30 9.87
N ILE A 115 4.27 5.04 9.40
CA ILE A 115 3.97 6.38 9.92
C ILE A 115 2.57 6.39 10.56
N ASN A 116 2.44 7.03 11.73
CA ASN A 116 1.17 7.16 12.44
C ASN A 116 0.35 8.37 11.93
N MET A 117 -0.15 8.28 10.70
CA MET A 117 -1.06 9.26 10.10
C MET A 117 -2.44 8.62 9.83
N PRO A 118 -3.29 8.41 10.85
CA PRO A 118 -4.62 7.88 10.64
C PRO A 118 -5.53 8.95 10.01
N ALA A 119 -6.28 8.56 8.99
CA ALA A 119 -7.21 9.44 8.26
C ALA A 119 -8.65 8.99 8.51
N ARG A 120 -9.63 9.88 8.35
CA ARG A 120 -11.05 9.47 8.36
C ARG A 120 -11.35 8.57 7.16
N THR A 121 -10.83 8.98 6.00
CA THR A 121 -11.07 8.30 4.73
C THR A 121 -9.76 7.93 4.05
N LEU A 122 -9.76 6.76 3.44
CA LEU A 122 -8.74 6.37 2.46
C LEU A 122 -9.36 6.25 1.08
N VAL A 123 -8.60 6.68 0.10
CA VAL A 123 -8.96 6.57 -1.31
C VAL A 123 -7.90 5.74 -2.02
N LEU A 124 -8.32 4.72 -2.77
CA LEU A 124 -7.47 3.94 -3.65
C LEU A 124 -7.71 4.42 -5.08
N GLU A 125 -6.71 5.06 -5.67
CA GLU A 125 -6.82 5.55 -7.05
C GLU A 125 -6.91 4.39 -8.04
N ARG A 126 -6.13 3.33 -7.80
CA ARG A 126 -6.11 2.10 -8.59
C ARG A 126 -6.03 0.90 -7.65
N LEU A 127 -6.37 -0.28 -8.17
CA LEU A 127 -6.18 -1.56 -7.47
C LEU A 127 -5.11 -2.42 -8.12
N VAL A 128 -4.27 -1.81 -8.96
CA VAL A 128 -3.14 -2.44 -9.63
C VAL A 128 -1.88 -1.64 -9.31
N LYS A 129 -0.81 -2.32 -8.93
CA LYS A 129 0.50 -1.72 -8.67
C LYS A 129 1.60 -2.35 -9.53
N PHE A 130 2.63 -1.56 -9.81
CA PHE A 130 3.82 -2.02 -10.49
C PHE A 130 4.85 -2.51 -9.47
N ASN A 131 5.35 -3.73 -9.63
CA ASN A 131 6.33 -4.33 -8.71
C ASN A 131 7.79 -4.20 -9.19
N GLY A 132 8.05 -3.47 -10.27
CA GLY A 132 9.36 -3.40 -10.93
C GLY A 132 9.43 -4.19 -12.23
N GLU A 133 8.56 -5.18 -12.41
CA GLU A 133 8.53 -6.05 -13.60
C GLU A 133 7.19 -5.99 -14.32
N GLN A 134 6.08 -6.07 -13.57
CA GLN A 134 4.74 -6.14 -14.11
C GLN A 134 3.72 -5.42 -13.22
N HIS A 135 2.59 -5.09 -13.83
CA HIS A 135 1.41 -4.57 -13.15
C HIS A 135 0.58 -5.73 -12.59
N LEU A 136 0.44 -5.78 -11.27
CA LEU A 136 -0.30 -6.82 -10.57
C LEU A 136 -1.44 -6.21 -9.75
N PRO A 137 -2.61 -6.87 -9.69
CA PRO A 137 -3.66 -6.52 -8.75
C PRO A 137 -3.13 -6.53 -7.32
N LEU A 138 -3.66 -5.65 -6.48
CA LEU A 138 -3.37 -5.66 -5.05
C LEU A 138 -3.81 -7.00 -4.46
N THR A 139 -2.98 -7.51 -3.56
CA THR A 139 -3.37 -8.65 -2.74
C THR A 139 -4.36 -8.20 -1.65
N PRO A 140 -5.19 -9.11 -1.13
CA PRO A 140 -6.07 -8.78 -0.01
C PRO A 140 -5.30 -8.25 1.22
N GLY A 141 -4.09 -8.75 1.48
CA GLY A 141 -3.26 -8.28 2.59
C GLY A 141 -2.81 -6.83 2.41
N GLU A 142 -2.39 -6.45 1.20
CA GLU A 142 -2.04 -5.06 0.86
C GLU A 142 -3.27 -4.16 0.94
N TYR A 143 -4.41 -4.61 0.41
CA TYR A 143 -5.67 -3.88 0.53
C TYR A 143 -6.05 -3.62 1.99
N THR A 144 -5.96 -4.63 2.87
CA THR A 144 -6.20 -4.46 4.31
C THR A 144 -5.18 -3.55 4.98
N GLN A 145 -3.89 -3.63 4.61
CA GLN A 145 -2.85 -2.74 5.16
C GLN A 145 -3.08 -1.28 4.79
N LEU A 146 -3.47 -1.02 3.54
CA LEU A 146 -3.85 0.30 3.08
C LEU A 146 -5.11 0.74 3.83
N THR A 147 -6.25 0.09 3.60
CA THR A 147 -7.57 0.48 4.14
C THR A 147 -7.66 0.52 5.66
N GLY A 148 -6.82 -0.25 6.37
CA GLY A 148 -6.73 -0.24 7.83
C GLY A 148 -6.23 1.08 8.45
N ARG A 149 -5.78 2.05 7.63
CA ARG A 149 -5.47 3.42 8.10
C ARG A 149 -6.69 4.35 8.11
N ALA A 150 -7.83 3.89 7.61
CA ALA A 150 -9.09 4.62 7.68
C ALA A 150 -9.70 4.48 9.08
N GLY A 151 -10.28 5.57 9.58
CA GLY A 151 -10.86 5.66 10.91
C GLY A 151 -9.82 6.02 11.97
N ARG A 152 -10.03 7.14 12.66
CA ARG A 152 -9.20 7.58 13.78
C ARG A 152 -9.82 7.11 15.08
N ARG A 153 -9.08 6.28 15.82
CA ARG A 153 -9.50 5.74 17.12
C ARG A 153 -9.90 6.86 18.08
N GLY A 154 -11.11 6.77 18.62
CA GLY A 154 -11.63 7.73 19.59
C GLY A 154 -12.15 9.04 19.00
N ILE A 155 -12.13 9.20 17.66
CA ILE A 155 -12.62 10.40 16.96
C ILE A 155 -13.69 10.02 15.93
N ASP A 156 -13.43 9.00 15.11
CA ASP A 156 -14.36 8.55 14.07
C ASP A 156 -15.16 7.33 14.53
N VAL A 157 -16.45 7.30 14.19
CA VAL A 157 -17.34 6.14 14.45
C VAL A 157 -17.01 4.99 13.50
N GLU A 158 -16.69 5.32 12.25
CA GLU A 158 -16.31 4.38 11.21
C GLU A 158 -15.17 4.96 10.36
N GLY A 159 -14.41 4.07 9.73
CA GLY A 159 -13.39 4.42 8.74
C GLY A 159 -13.92 4.16 7.34
N HIS A 160 -13.67 5.08 6.40
CA HIS A 160 -14.15 4.95 5.03
C HIS A 160 -13.02 4.53 4.09
N ALA A 161 -13.26 3.50 3.27
CA ALA A 161 -12.40 3.13 2.17
C ALA A 161 -13.15 3.36 0.86
N VAL A 162 -12.61 4.21 0.00
CA VAL A 162 -13.19 4.61 -1.29
C VAL A 162 -12.29 4.10 -2.40
N VAL A 163 -12.83 3.32 -3.34
CA VAL A 163 -12.10 2.91 -4.55
C VAL A 163 -12.59 3.77 -5.70
N ILE A 164 -11.66 4.39 -6.44
CA ILE A 164 -12.02 5.11 -7.67
C ILE A 164 -12.34 4.08 -8.75
N TRP A 165 -13.56 4.15 -9.28
CA TRP A 165 -13.97 3.31 -10.40
C TRP A 165 -13.36 3.83 -11.71
N HIS A 166 -12.80 2.92 -12.50
CA HIS A 166 -12.23 3.21 -13.82
C HIS A 166 -12.92 2.33 -14.87
N PRO A 167 -13.56 2.91 -15.90
CA PRO A 167 -14.30 2.14 -16.91
C PRO A 167 -13.46 1.13 -17.69
N SER A 168 -12.16 1.38 -17.81
CA SER A 168 -11.22 0.54 -18.56
C SER A 168 -10.47 -0.48 -17.69
N ASP A 169 -10.75 -0.53 -16.38
CA ASP A 169 -10.04 -1.36 -15.42
C ASP A 169 -11.02 -2.24 -14.63
N ASN A 170 -11.09 -3.51 -15.02
CA ASN A 170 -11.97 -4.51 -14.40
C ASN A 170 -11.61 -4.77 -12.92
N THR A 171 -10.40 -4.38 -12.46
CA THR A 171 -10.04 -4.54 -11.04
C THR A 171 -10.84 -3.63 -10.11
N SER A 172 -11.45 -2.57 -10.65
CA SER A 172 -12.33 -1.66 -9.91
C SER A 172 -13.80 -2.09 -9.87
N GLU A 173 -14.13 -3.27 -10.42
CA GLU A 173 -15.48 -3.83 -10.35
C GLU A 173 -15.87 -4.20 -8.90
N PRO A 174 -17.13 -3.99 -8.50
CA PRO A 174 -17.58 -4.27 -7.14
C PRO A 174 -17.29 -5.69 -6.65
N ALA A 175 -17.32 -6.69 -7.55
CA ALA A 175 -17.04 -8.09 -7.21
C ALA A 175 -15.57 -8.31 -6.81
N GLU A 176 -14.63 -7.71 -7.55
CA GLU A 176 -13.19 -7.80 -7.26
C GLU A 176 -12.86 -7.08 -5.95
N VAL A 177 -13.41 -5.88 -5.74
CA VAL A 177 -13.27 -5.12 -4.49
C VAL A 177 -13.81 -5.93 -3.30
N ALA A 178 -14.98 -6.56 -3.45
CA ALA A 178 -15.55 -7.42 -2.42
C ALA A 178 -14.68 -8.65 -2.13
N GLY A 179 -14.04 -9.22 -3.15
CA GLY A 179 -13.07 -10.30 -3.00
C GLY A 179 -11.86 -9.89 -2.14
N LEU A 180 -11.31 -8.70 -2.40
CA LEU A 180 -10.22 -8.13 -1.61
C LEU A 180 -10.63 -7.88 -0.15
N ALA A 181 -11.82 -7.30 0.06
CA ALA A 181 -12.30 -6.93 1.40
C ALA A 181 -12.76 -8.12 2.26
N SER A 182 -13.23 -9.21 1.64
CA SER A 182 -13.79 -10.37 2.36
C SER A 182 -12.74 -11.38 2.83
N THR A 183 -11.53 -11.33 2.27
CA THR A 183 -10.46 -12.29 2.61
C THR A 183 -9.91 -12.01 4.02
N ARG A 184 -9.89 -13.04 4.89
CA ARG A 184 -9.46 -12.92 6.30
C ARG A 184 -8.12 -13.57 6.62
N THR A 185 -7.53 -14.28 5.65
CA THR A 185 -6.28 -15.01 5.83
C THR A 185 -5.25 -14.58 4.80
N PHE A 186 -4.11 -14.11 5.28
CA PHE A 186 -3.02 -13.60 4.46
C PHE A 186 -1.78 -14.49 4.72
N PRO A 187 -1.55 -15.54 3.92
CA PRO A 187 -0.41 -16.42 4.16
C PRO A 187 0.88 -15.63 3.91
N LEU A 188 1.72 -15.51 4.95
CA LEU A 188 3.05 -14.94 4.82
C LEU A 188 3.87 -15.83 3.88
N ARG A 189 4.39 -15.27 2.80
CA ARG A 189 5.27 -15.98 1.87
C ARG A 189 6.71 -15.54 2.10
N SER A 190 7.63 -16.50 2.12
CA SER A 190 9.05 -16.20 2.19
C SER A 190 9.49 -15.50 0.90
N SER A 191 10.13 -14.34 1.03
CA SER A 191 10.85 -13.67 -0.06
C SER A 191 12.33 -14.10 -0.12
N PHE A 192 12.73 -15.08 0.68
CA PHE A 192 14.13 -15.49 0.79
C PHE A 192 14.61 -16.18 -0.50
N VAL A 193 15.58 -15.54 -1.15
CA VAL A 193 16.33 -16.10 -2.28
C VAL A 193 17.82 -15.86 -1.98
N PRO A 194 18.68 -16.89 -1.96
CA PRO A 194 20.10 -16.71 -1.69
C PRO A 194 20.75 -15.86 -2.80
N SER A 195 21.35 -14.73 -2.43
CA SER A 195 22.14 -13.93 -3.37
C SER A 195 23.56 -14.49 -3.49
N TYR A 196 24.25 -14.21 -4.60
CA TYR A 196 25.65 -14.61 -4.77
C TYR A 196 26.55 -14.18 -3.62
N ASN A 197 26.41 -12.92 -3.17
CA ASN A 197 27.19 -12.37 -2.07
C ASN A 197 26.92 -13.12 -0.75
N MET A 198 25.65 -13.43 -0.48
CA MET A 198 25.29 -14.23 0.70
C MET A 198 25.91 -15.63 0.63
N THR A 199 25.75 -16.33 -0.50
CA THR A 199 26.27 -17.69 -0.68
C THR A 199 27.79 -17.74 -0.49
N ILE A 200 28.53 -16.81 -1.11
CA ILE A 200 29.98 -16.72 -0.96
C ILE A 200 30.37 -16.47 0.50
N ASN A 201 29.71 -15.53 1.18
CA ASN A 201 29.99 -15.23 2.59
C ASN A 201 29.70 -16.41 3.51
N LEU A 202 28.59 -17.12 3.29
CA LEU A 202 28.23 -18.30 4.07
C LEU A 202 29.27 -19.41 3.86
N VAL A 203 29.57 -19.77 2.62
CA VAL A 203 30.55 -20.82 2.32
C VAL A 203 31.93 -20.45 2.87
N HIS A 204 32.35 -19.19 2.75
CA HIS A 204 33.64 -18.75 3.25
C HIS A 204 33.74 -18.82 4.79
N ARG A 205 32.69 -18.45 5.53
CA ARG A 205 32.71 -18.39 7.00
C ARG A 205 32.48 -19.73 7.69
N MET A 206 31.62 -20.58 7.14
CA MET A 206 31.18 -21.83 7.81
C MET A 206 31.38 -23.08 6.96
N GLY A 207 31.91 -22.97 5.75
CA GLY A 207 32.07 -24.09 4.83
C GLY A 207 30.76 -24.45 4.11
N PRO A 208 30.84 -25.22 3.01
CA PRO A 208 29.70 -25.50 2.14
C PRO A 208 28.59 -26.32 2.83
N GLU A 209 28.95 -27.37 3.56
CA GLU A 209 27.98 -28.25 4.25
C GLU A 209 27.15 -27.50 5.30
N GLN A 210 27.79 -26.66 6.09
CA GLN A 210 27.09 -25.92 7.14
C GLN A 210 26.29 -24.76 6.58
N ALA A 211 26.77 -24.11 5.50
CA ALA A 211 26.00 -23.13 4.75
C ALA A 211 24.72 -23.74 4.16
N HIS A 212 24.81 -24.95 3.60
CA HIS A 212 23.65 -25.66 3.07
C HIS A 212 22.61 -25.94 4.15
N ARG A 213 23.00 -26.54 5.28
CA ARG A 213 22.10 -26.79 6.42
C ARG A 213 21.41 -25.53 6.94
N LEU A 214 22.10 -24.39 6.92
CA LEU A 214 21.49 -23.12 7.32
C LEU A 214 20.41 -22.67 6.33
N LEU A 215 20.65 -22.84 5.02
CA LEU A 215 19.65 -22.53 3.99
C LEU A 215 18.44 -23.47 4.06
N GLU A 216 18.64 -24.74 4.43
CA GLU A 216 17.55 -25.71 4.67
C GLU A 216 16.66 -25.33 5.86
N GLN A 217 17.20 -24.58 6.83
CA GLN A 217 16.43 -24.06 7.96
C GLN A 217 15.68 -22.75 7.62
N SER A 218 15.75 -22.28 6.37
CA SER A 218 15.07 -21.06 5.96
C SER A 218 13.55 -21.23 5.96
N PHE A 219 12.84 -20.12 6.15
CA PHE A 219 11.37 -20.11 6.04
C PHE A 219 10.89 -20.50 4.63
N ALA A 220 11.69 -20.21 3.58
CA ALA A 220 11.38 -20.65 2.22
C ALA A 220 11.35 -22.19 2.13
N GLN A 221 12.38 -22.86 2.69
CA GLN A 221 12.44 -24.32 2.69
C GLN A 221 11.31 -24.93 3.52
N TYR A 222 11.04 -24.39 4.71
CA TYR A 222 9.91 -24.83 5.55
C TYR A 222 8.57 -24.79 4.80
N GLN A 223 8.33 -23.74 4.00
CA GLN A 223 7.12 -23.62 3.18
C GLN A 223 7.08 -24.60 2.01
N ALA A 224 8.21 -24.81 1.33
CA ALA A 224 8.33 -25.80 0.27
C ALA A 224 7.99 -27.20 0.78
N ASP A 225 8.60 -27.64 1.88
CA ASP A 225 8.39 -28.97 2.46
C ASP A 225 6.92 -29.21 2.84
N ARG A 226 6.29 -28.21 3.46
CA ARG A 226 4.87 -28.30 3.84
C ARG A 226 3.94 -28.34 2.62
N SER A 227 4.28 -27.61 1.55
CA SER A 227 3.50 -27.63 0.30
C SER A 227 3.56 -28.99 -0.39
N VAL A 228 4.73 -29.64 -0.38
CA VAL A 228 4.94 -30.98 -0.95
C VAL A 228 4.08 -32.02 -0.23
N VAL A 229 4.06 -32.00 1.11
CA VAL A 229 3.20 -32.89 1.91
C VAL A 229 1.71 -32.68 1.58
N GLY A 230 1.29 -31.43 1.40
CA GLY A 230 -0.08 -31.09 0.99
C GLY A 230 -0.44 -31.62 -0.40
N LEU A 231 0.46 -31.48 -1.38
CA LEU A 231 0.30 -31.97 -2.75
C LEU A 231 0.24 -33.49 -2.81
N VAL A 232 1.12 -34.20 -2.09
CA VAL A 232 1.11 -35.66 -2.02
C VAL A 232 -0.22 -36.18 -1.46
N ARG A 233 -0.71 -35.61 -0.35
CA ARG A 233 -2.04 -35.95 0.21
C ARG A 233 -3.18 -35.61 -0.75
N GLY A 234 -3.04 -34.55 -1.54
CA GLY A 234 -3.99 -34.18 -2.61
C GLY A 234 -4.06 -35.25 -3.70
N ILE A 235 -2.90 -35.69 -4.20
CA ILE A 235 -2.77 -36.74 -5.22
C ILE A 235 -3.36 -38.06 -4.71
N GLU A 236 -3.08 -38.45 -3.46
CA GLU A 236 -3.64 -39.68 -2.87
C GLU A 236 -5.15 -39.65 -2.73
N ARG A 237 -5.74 -38.48 -2.42
CA ARG A 237 -7.20 -38.32 -2.38
C ARG A 237 -7.81 -38.36 -3.78
N ALA A 238 -7.21 -37.67 -4.74
CA ALA A 238 -7.67 -37.67 -6.12
C ALA A 238 -7.62 -39.07 -6.73
N LYS A 239 -6.55 -39.84 -6.46
CA LYS A 239 -6.43 -41.25 -6.88
C LYS A 239 -7.53 -42.12 -6.28
N ARG A 240 -7.77 -42.02 -4.97
CA ARG A 240 -8.87 -42.74 -4.31
C ARG A 240 -10.23 -42.43 -4.93
N MET A 241 -10.50 -41.16 -5.22
CA MET A 241 -11.76 -40.74 -5.85
C MET A 241 -11.89 -41.29 -7.28
N LEU A 242 -10.79 -41.35 -8.03
CA LEU A 242 -10.77 -41.97 -9.36
C LEU A 242 -11.03 -43.49 -9.28
N ASP A 243 -10.43 -44.17 -8.31
CA ASP A 243 -10.62 -45.62 -8.10
C ASP A 243 -12.08 -45.93 -7.70
N GLU A 244 -12.70 -45.10 -6.86
CA GLU A 244 -14.12 -45.21 -6.48
C GLU A 244 -15.04 -45.00 -7.70
N ILE A 245 -14.81 -43.96 -8.49
CA ILE A 245 -15.60 -43.69 -9.71
C ILE A 245 -15.41 -44.83 -10.74
N ALA A 246 -14.20 -45.35 -10.90
CA ALA A 246 -13.92 -46.47 -11.78
C ALA A 246 -14.62 -47.76 -11.32
N ALA A 247 -14.68 -48.00 -10.01
CA ALA A 247 -15.42 -49.13 -9.44
C ALA A 247 -16.94 -49.01 -9.66
N GLU A 248 -17.52 -47.82 -9.49
CA GLU A 248 -18.93 -47.56 -9.75
C GLU A 248 -19.30 -47.73 -11.23
N LEU A 249 -18.44 -47.24 -12.14
CA LEU A 249 -18.62 -47.40 -13.59
C LEU A 249 -18.49 -48.88 -14.00
N GLY A 250 -17.48 -49.60 -13.50
CA GLY A 250 -17.31 -51.03 -13.75
C GLY A 250 -18.44 -51.90 -13.18
N ALA A 251 -19.04 -51.50 -12.06
CA ALA A 251 -20.21 -52.17 -11.48
C ALA A 251 -21.48 -51.93 -12.32
N ARG A 252 -21.60 -50.77 -12.99
CA ARG A 252 -22.70 -50.49 -13.93
C ARG A 252 -22.57 -51.27 -15.25
N THR A 253 -21.36 -51.45 -15.78
CA THR A 253 -21.13 -52.23 -17.01
C THR A 253 -21.33 -53.74 -16.84
N ARG A 254 -21.20 -54.27 -15.61
CA ARG A 254 -21.48 -55.70 -15.32
C ARG A 254 -22.96 -56.02 -15.03
N ARG A 255 -23.82 -55.00 -14.93
CA ARG A 255 -25.27 -55.15 -14.65
C ARG A 255 -26.16 -54.95 -15.88
N SER A 256 -25.58 -54.65 -17.05
CA SER A 256 -26.24 -54.64 -18.37
C SER A 256 -25.86 -55.89 -19.15
#